data_AF-A0AAQ3NCD4-F1
#
_entry.id   AF-A0AAQ3NCD4-F1
#
_cell.length_a   1.000
_cell.length_b   1.000
_cell.length_c   1.000
_cell.angle_alpha   90.00
_cell.angle_beta   90.00
_cell.angle_gamma   90.00
#
_symmetry.space_group_name_H-M   'P 1'
#
loop_
_entity.id
_entity.type
_entity.pdbx_description
1 polymer ?
#
loop_
_entity_poly.entity_id
_entity_poly.type
_entity_poly.pdbx_seq_one_letter_code
_entity_poly.pdbx_strand_id
1 'polypeptide(L)'
;MKNRGKMFWGCHRYKMGSENGGCNFFKWFTDWGLEESVSCELLEPNDERLVKTFENQSVKQIFDVQKAVTSLQSSMKYLVVVVSVVFIMNFIIIAMLMGRV
;
A
#
# COMPACT_ATOMS: atom_id res chain seq x y z
N MET A 1 32.66 1.10 19.44
CA MET A 1 31.30 0.64 19.09
C MET A 1 30.84 1.37 17.83
N LYS A 2 30.96 0.77 16.64
CA LYS A 2 30.82 1.48 15.35
C LYS A 2 29.36 1.61 14.86
N ASN A 3 28.50 0.67 15.22
CA ASN A 3 27.11 0.59 14.74
C ASN A 3 26.07 0.80 15.84
N ARG A 4 26.50 1.22 17.04
CA ARG A 4 25.59 1.43 18.18
C ARG A 4 24.65 2.59 17.87
N GLY A 5 23.34 2.35 18.00
CA GLY A 5 22.29 3.34 17.71
C GLY A 5 21.91 3.49 16.24
N LYS A 6 22.51 2.73 15.32
CA LYS A 6 22.12 2.77 13.89
C LYS A 6 20.96 1.81 13.63
N MET A 7 19.97 2.27 12.87
CA MET A 7 18.81 1.48 12.44
C MET A 7 19.04 0.88 11.05
N PHE A 8 18.45 -0.29 10.80
CA PHE A 8 18.53 -0.98 9.51
C PHE A 8 17.24 -1.76 9.23
N TRP A 9 16.93 -1.96 7.96
CA TRP A 9 15.93 -2.89 7.48
C TRP A 9 16.54 -4.28 7.34
N GLY A 10 15.87 -5.29 7.89
CA GLY A 10 16.26 -6.68 7.78
C GLY A 10 15.06 -7.53 7.41
N CYS A 11 15.30 -8.70 6.83
CA CYS A 11 14.23 -9.64 6.56
C CYS A 11 13.64 -10.18 7.87
N HIS A 12 12.30 -10.23 7.99
CA HIS A 12 11.65 -10.80 9.18
C HIS A 12 12.00 -12.29 9.40
N ARG A 13 12.34 -13.01 8.32
CA ARG A 13 12.79 -14.41 8.36
C ARG A 13 14.31 -14.55 8.28
N TYR A 14 15.04 -13.55 8.75
CA TYR A 14 16.50 -13.58 8.76
C TYR A 14 16.99 -14.80 9.55
N LYS A 15 17.70 -15.70 8.84
CA LYS A 15 18.27 -16.94 9.37
C LYS A 15 17.27 -17.86 10.10
N MET A 16 16.03 -17.96 9.63
CA MET A 16 15.22 -19.14 9.94
C MET A 16 15.85 -20.32 9.21
N GLY A 17 16.61 -21.16 9.93
CA GLY A 17 17.48 -22.20 9.39
C GLY A 17 16.77 -23.36 8.70
N SER A 18 15.95 -23.08 7.69
CA SER A 18 15.40 -24.11 6.81
C SER A 18 16.26 -24.25 5.57
N GLU A 19 16.37 -25.49 5.10
CA GLU A 19 16.99 -25.91 3.83
C GLU A 19 16.52 -25.16 2.56
N ASN A 20 15.49 -24.30 2.66
CA ASN A 20 14.86 -23.59 1.55
C ASN A 20 15.41 -22.18 1.26
N GLY A 21 16.60 -21.82 1.77
CA GLY A 21 17.23 -20.54 1.47
C GLY A 21 16.67 -19.39 2.31
N GLY A 22 17.39 -19.05 3.38
CA GLY A 22 17.07 -17.90 4.21
C GLY A 22 17.18 -16.57 3.45
N CYS A 23 16.34 -15.63 3.82
CA CYS A 23 16.33 -14.28 3.26
C CYS A 23 17.43 -13.43 3.91
N ASN A 24 18.34 -12.91 3.09
CA ASN A 24 19.52 -12.13 3.52
C ASN A 24 19.38 -10.62 3.23
N PHE A 25 18.16 -10.13 3.09
CA PHE A 25 17.94 -8.70 2.85
C PHE A 25 18.40 -7.88 4.05
N PHE A 26 19.25 -6.88 3.77
CA PHE A 26 19.80 -5.94 4.73
C PHE A 26 19.98 -4.57 4.05
N LYS A 27 19.54 -3.48 4.69
CA LYS A 27 19.74 -2.11 4.21
C LYS A 27 19.80 -1.10 5.36
N TRP A 28 20.73 -0.15 5.35
CA TRP A 28 20.79 0.91 6.37
C TRP A 28 19.66 1.93 6.19
N PHE A 29 19.16 2.49 7.30
CA PHE A 29 18.09 3.50 7.27
C PHE A 29 18.52 4.81 6.60
N THR A 30 19.81 5.14 6.68
CA THR A 30 20.40 6.41 6.21
C THR A 30 20.55 6.53 4.69
N ASP A 31 20.25 5.47 3.92
CA ASP A 31 20.40 5.47 2.46
C ASP A 31 19.17 6.06 1.73
N TRP A 32 18.18 6.56 2.47
CA TRP A 32 17.14 7.43 1.94
C TRP A 32 17.63 8.86 2.04
N GLY A 33 18.12 9.39 0.92
CA GLY A 33 18.48 10.79 0.81
C GLY A 33 17.32 11.67 1.25
N LEU A 34 17.51 12.33 2.39
CA LEU A 34 16.97 13.64 2.76
C LEU A 34 15.70 14.09 2.02
N GLU A 35 14.54 13.53 2.34
CA GLU A 35 13.29 14.31 2.42
C GLU A 35 12.20 13.55 3.18
N GLU A 36 11.50 14.31 4.00
CA GLU A 36 10.36 13.95 4.85
C GLU A 36 10.66 13.24 6.18
N SER A 37 10.76 14.09 7.19
CA SER A 37 10.80 13.77 8.62
C SER A 37 9.61 12.90 9.05
N VAL A 38 9.82 11.60 9.12
CA VAL A 38 9.16 10.79 10.15
C VAL A 38 10.11 10.80 11.34
N SER A 39 9.82 11.64 12.33
CA SER A 39 10.49 11.61 13.61
C SER A 39 10.15 10.28 14.30
N CYS A 40 10.89 9.23 13.99
CA CYS A 40 10.98 8.07 14.88
C CYS A 40 11.74 8.55 16.11
N GLU A 41 10.99 9.07 17.09
CA GLU A 41 11.49 9.33 18.42
C GLU A 41 12.23 8.08 18.91
N LEU A 42 13.42 8.35 19.46
CA LEU A 42 14.37 7.39 19.96
C LEU A 42 13.72 6.50 21.02
N LEU A 43 13.36 5.27 20.66
CA LEU A 43 12.76 4.33 21.63
C LEU A 43 13.74 3.21 21.92
N GLU A 44 14.18 3.24 23.18
CA GLU A 44 15.00 2.24 23.82
C GLU A 44 14.36 0.84 23.71
N PRO A 45 15.17 -0.23 23.66
CA PRO A 45 14.73 -1.60 23.33
C PRO A 45 13.84 -2.28 24.38
N ASN A 46 13.26 -1.55 25.33
CA ASN A 46 12.59 -2.13 26.49
C ASN A 46 11.05 -2.20 26.40
N ASP A 47 10.46 -1.81 25.27
CA ASP A 47 9.00 -1.65 25.17
C ASP A 47 8.40 -2.54 24.06
N GLU A 48 8.33 -3.85 24.32
CA GLU A 48 7.65 -4.84 23.46
C GLU A 48 6.17 -4.46 23.21
N ARG A 49 5.56 -3.71 24.14
CA ARG A 49 4.21 -3.12 23.99
C ARG A 49 4.14 -2.09 22.86
N LEU A 50 5.21 -1.32 22.65
CA LEU A 50 5.22 -0.26 21.67
C LEU A 50 5.44 -0.78 20.25
N VAL A 51 6.26 -1.83 20.10
CA VAL A 51 6.39 -2.58 18.84
C VAL A 51 5.05 -3.20 18.43
N LYS A 52 4.33 -3.85 19.36
CA LYS A 52 2.98 -4.38 19.11
C LYS A 52 1.98 -3.27 18.76
N THR A 53 2.12 -2.09 19.34
CA THR A 53 1.26 -0.92 19.04
C THR A 53 1.52 -0.40 17.63
N PHE A 54 2.79 -0.34 17.20
CA PHE A 54 3.18 0.06 15.85
C PHE A 54 2.78 -0.99 14.78
N GLU A 55 2.93 -2.28 15.05
CA GLU A 55 2.40 -3.35 14.19
C GLU A 55 0.88 -3.24 14.07
N ASN A 56 0.16 -3.07 15.18
CA ASN A 56 -1.30 -2.89 15.15
C ASN A 56 -1.71 -1.62 14.37
N GLN A 57 -0.92 -0.54 14.45
CA GLN A 57 -1.17 0.70 13.73
C GLN A 57 -0.93 0.55 12.21
N SER A 58 0.16 -0.10 11.82
CA SER A 58 0.47 -0.36 10.40
C SER A 58 -0.52 -1.34 9.76
N VAL A 59 -0.93 -2.40 10.48
CA VAL A 59 -1.96 -3.34 10.03
C VAL A 59 -3.32 -2.66 9.87
N LYS A 60 -3.69 -1.76 10.78
CA LYS A 60 -4.93 -0.96 10.66
C LYS A 60 -4.92 -0.07 9.42
N GLN A 61 -3.81 0.63 9.15
CA GLN A 61 -3.69 1.47 7.94
C GLN A 61 -3.81 0.65 6.66
N ILE A 62 -3.20 -0.54 6.60
CA ILE A 62 -3.30 -1.44 5.44
C ILE A 62 -4.76 -1.93 5.26
N PHE A 63 -5.45 -2.27 6.34
CA PHE A 63 -6.86 -2.70 6.29
C PHE A 63 -7.78 -1.58 5.78
N ASP A 64 -7.61 -0.36 6.27
CA ASP A 64 -8.42 0.79 5.84
C ASP A 64 -8.18 1.12 4.36
N VAL A 65 -6.92 1.07 3.91
CA VAL A 65 -6.58 1.24 2.49
C VAL A 65 -7.19 0.12 1.64
N GLN A 66 -7.10 -1.14 2.07
CA GLN A 66 -7.69 -2.28 1.35
C GLN A 66 -9.22 -2.17 1.25
N LYS A 67 -9.88 -1.70 2.32
CA LYS A 67 -11.33 -1.44 2.34
C LYS A 67 -11.71 -0.28 1.42
N ALA A 68 -10.93 0.80 1.40
CA ALA A 68 -11.14 1.92 0.49
C ALA A 68 -10.97 1.49 -0.99
N VAL A 69 -9.91 0.73 -1.30
CA VAL A 69 -9.63 0.23 -2.65
C VAL A 69 -10.74 -0.70 -3.15
N THR A 70 -11.22 -1.62 -2.31
CA THR A 70 -12.33 -2.53 -2.70
C THR A 70 -13.66 -1.78 -2.90
N SER A 71 -13.94 -0.77 -2.09
CA SER A 71 -15.09 0.12 -2.27
C SER A 71 -15.00 0.92 -3.59
N LEU A 72 -13.83 1.47 -3.89
CA LEU A 72 -13.58 2.20 -5.15
C LEU A 72 -13.70 1.29 -6.36
N GLN A 73 -13.18 0.06 -6.28
CA GLN A 73 -13.27 -0.92 -7.36
C GLN A 73 -14.72 -1.25 -7.72
N SER A 74 -15.59 -1.41 -6.72
CA SER A 74 -17.03 -1.64 -6.96
C SER A 74 -17.69 -0.43 -7.62
N SER A 75 -17.32 0.78 -7.18
CA SER A 75 -17.86 2.04 -7.71
C SER A 75 -17.45 2.26 -9.17
N MET A 76 -16.20 1.94 -9.53
CA MET A 76 -15.71 2.04 -10.91
C MET A 76 -16.48 1.10 -11.86
N LYS A 77 -16.78 -0.13 -11.42
CA LYS A 77 -17.55 -1.08 -12.25
C LYS A 77 -18.92 -0.51 -12.60
N TYR A 78 -19.61 0.10 -11.64
CA TYR A 78 -20.91 0.73 -11.88
C TYR A 78 -20.82 1.91 -12.86
N LEU A 79 -19.83 2.78 -12.69
CA LEU A 79 -19.60 3.91 -13.59
C LEU A 79 -19.36 3.46 -15.03
N VAL A 80 -18.54 2.42 -15.23
CA VAL A 80 -18.28 1.87 -16.57
C VAL A 80 -19.57 1.39 -17.24
N VAL A 81 -20.44 0.69 -16.50
CA VAL A 81 -21.73 0.22 -17.03
C VAL A 81 -22.64 1.39 -17.41
N VAL A 82 -22.80 2.38 -16.53
CA VAL A 82 -23.66 3.54 -16.80
C VAL A 82 -23.18 4.32 -18.02
N VAL A 83 -21.87 4.61 -18.10
CA VAL A 83 -21.29 5.33 -19.25
C VAL A 83 -21.48 4.54 -20.55
N SER A 84 -21.31 3.21 -20.51
CA SER A 84 -21.53 2.35 -21.68
C SER A 84 -22.98 2.42 -22.17
N VAL A 85 -23.97 2.35 -21.27
CA VAL A 85 -25.39 2.48 -21.64
C VAL A 85 -25.68 3.85 -22.25
N VAL A 86 -25.23 4.93 -21.60
CA VAL A 86 -25.42 6.29 -22.11
C VAL A 86 -24.80 6.45 -23.50
N PHE A 87 -23.61 5.89 -23.73
CA PHE A 87 -22.94 5.92 -25.02
C PHE A 87 -23.76 5.21 -26.11
N ILE A 88 -24.28 4.01 -25.83
CA ILE A 88 -25.12 3.25 -26.76
C ILE A 88 -26.41 4.00 -27.08
N MET A 89 -27.09 4.53 -26.05
CA MET A 89 -28.34 5.27 -26.24
C MET A 89 -28.12 6.53 -27.07
N ASN A 90 -27.05 7.28 -26.80
CA ASN A 90 -26.69 8.47 -27.58
C ASN A 90 -26.34 8.12 -29.04
N PHE A 91 -25.59 7.03 -29.26
CA PHE A 91 -25.28 6.54 -30.59
C PHE A 91 -26.55 6.21 -31.39
N ILE A 92 -27.51 5.53 -30.77
CA ILE A 92 -28.80 5.19 -31.37
C ILE A 92 -29.60 6.45 -31.74
N ILE A 93 -29.63 7.46 -30.86
CA ILE A 93 -30.32 8.73 -31.12
C ILE A 93 -29.68 9.46 -32.32
N ILE A 94 -28.34 9.54 -32.36
CA ILE A 94 -27.61 10.15 -33.47
C ILE A 94 -27.88 9.40 -34.78
N ALA A 95 -27.86 8.07 -34.77
CA ALA A 95 -28.16 7.24 -35.94
C ALA A 95 -29.61 7.47 -36.43
N MET A 96 -30.57 7.58 -35.52
CA MET A 96 -31.96 7.91 -35.86
C MET A 96 -32.12 9.32 -36.43
N LEU A 97 -31.36 10.29 -35.93
CA LEU A 97 -31.38 11.66 -36.44
C LEU A 97 -30.74 11.76 -37.82
N MET A 98 -29.60 11.09 -38.06
CA MET A 98 -28.92 11.10 -39.35
C MET A 98 -29.61 10.25 -40.41
N GLY A 99 -30.24 9.12 -40.04
CA GLY A 99 -30.99 8.28 -40.98
C GLY A 99 -32.37 8.84 -41.37
N ARG A 100 -32.79 9.95 -40.76
CA ARG A 100 -34.01 10.70 -41.11
C ARG A 100 -33.77 11.91 -42.02
N VAL A 101 -32.50 12.22 -42.32
CA VAL A 101 -32.05 13.23 -43.29
C VAL A 101 -31.82 12.54 -44.63
#